data_AF-A0A0D0PNZ5-F1
#
_entry.id   AF-A0A0D0PNZ5-F1
#
_cell.length_a   1.000
_cell.length_b   1.000
_cell.length_c   1.000
_cell.angle_alpha   90.00
_cell.angle_beta   90.00
_cell.angle_gamma   90.00
#
_symmetry.space_group_name_H-M   'P 1'
#
loop_
_entity.id
_entity.type
_entity.pdbx_description
1 polymer ?
#
loop_
_entity_poly.entity_id
_entity_poly.type
_entity_poly.pdbx_seq_one_letter_code
_entity_poly.pdbx_strand_id
1 'polypeptide(L)'
;MTTRQHTYKPSTANWCADWYCGACGSTGEARVEDGIIVDASHDCEEGGGGQIGWDGRAECGECGWTLDVDFADGDHVEADHDCDTDQ
;
A
#
# COMPACT_ATOMS: atom_id res chain seq x y z
N MET A 1 22.53 -13.19 20.56
CA MET A 1 21.45 -12.33 20.07
C MET A 1 21.55 -12.38 18.56
N THR A 2 20.79 -13.28 17.93
CA THR A 2 20.88 -13.51 16.49
C THR A 2 19.95 -12.53 15.81
N THR A 3 20.50 -11.44 15.30
CA THR A 3 19.78 -10.51 14.43
C THR A 3 19.31 -11.31 13.23
N ARG A 4 17.99 -11.57 13.13
CA ARG A 4 17.39 -12.05 11.90
C ARG A 4 17.52 -10.90 10.92
N GLN A 5 18.56 -10.92 10.10
CA GLN A 5 18.52 -10.23 8.82
C GLN A 5 17.41 -10.93 8.04
N HIS A 6 16.19 -10.39 8.11
CA HIS A 6 15.24 -10.61 7.03
C HIS A 6 15.95 -10.07 5.79
N THR A 7 16.50 -10.99 5.00
CA THR A 7 16.74 -10.73 3.59
C THR A 7 15.39 -10.35 3.03
N TYR A 8 15.13 -9.05 2.95
CA TYR A 8 14.00 -8.48 2.23
C TYR A 8 14.25 -8.86 0.77
N LYS A 9 13.77 -10.05 0.37
CA LYS A 9 13.53 -10.27 -1.05
C LYS A 9 12.49 -9.22 -1.42
N PRO A 10 12.72 -8.39 -2.43
CA PRO A 10 11.65 -7.52 -2.91
C PRO A 10 10.49 -8.43 -3.29
N SER A 11 9.41 -8.31 -2.53
CA SER A 11 8.11 -8.89 -2.81
C SER A 11 7.73 -8.51 -4.23
N THR A 12 7.33 -9.49 -5.03
CA THR A 12 6.90 -9.26 -6.42
C THR A 12 5.45 -8.75 -6.50
N ALA A 13 4.85 -8.47 -5.34
CA ALA A 13 3.55 -7.87 -5.21
C ALA A 13 3.62 -6.37 -5.56
N ASN A 14 2.66 -5.91 -6.38
CA ASN A 14 2.45 -4.50 -6.66
C ASN A 14 1.15 -4.08 -5.98
N TRP A 15 1.14 -2.89 -5.36
CA TRP A 15 -0.07 -2.34 -4.77
C TRP A 15 -0.72 -1.34 -5.73
N CYS A 16 -2.02 -1.51 -5.94
CA CYS A 16 -2.89 -0.51 -6.50
C CYS A 16 -3.85 -0.09 -5.38
N ALA A 17 -3.88 1.19 -5.04
CA ALA A 17 -4.72 1.69 -3.97
C ALA A 17 -5.51 2.90 -4.43
N ASP A 18 -6.81 2.89 -4.16
CA ASP A 18 -7.68 4.04 -4.35
C ASP A 18 -7.71 4.84 -3.05
N TRP A 19 -7.50 6.15 -3.10
CA TRP A 19 -7.62 7.02 -1.94
C TRP A 19 -8.85 7.90 -2.04
N TYR A 20 -9.42 8.25 -0.89
CA TYR A 20 -10.48 9.22 -0.77
C TYR A 20 -10.18 10.23 0.34
N CYS A 21 -10.43 11.51 0.06
CA CYS A 21 -10.38 12.57 1.05
C CYS A 21 -11.78 12.77 1.64
N GLY A 22 -11.96 12.41 2.91
CA GLY A 22 -13.23 12.60 3.62
C GLY A 22 -13.64 14.08 3.81
N ALA A 23 -12.69 15.02 3.65
CA ALA A 23 -12.95 16.45 3.82
C ALA A 23 -13.56 17.10 2.56
N CYS A 24 -12.93 16.92 1.40
CA CYS A 24 -13.37 17.57 0.16
C CYS A 24 -14.08 16.61 -0.82
N GLY A 25 -14.08 15.31 -0.53
CA GLY A 25 -14.64 14.27 -1.41
C GLY A 25 -13.78 13.96 -2.63
N SER A 26 -12.53 14.45 -2.69
CA SER A 26 -11.59 14.08 -3.77
C SER A 26 -11.24 12.61 -3.67
N THR A 27 -11.00 12.00 -4.82
CA THR A 27 -10.58 10.60 -4.95
C THR A 27 -9.47 10.49 -5.98
N GLY A 28 -8.67 9.43 -5.90
CA GLY A 28 -7.66 9.13 -6.92
C GLY A 28 -7.11 7.73 -6.76
N GLU A 29 -6.40 7.25 -7.79
CA GLU A 29 -5.65 6.00 -7.73
C GLU A 29 -4.16 6.30 -7.49
N ALA A 30 -3.48 5.46 -6.72
CA ALA A 30 -2.03 5.41 -6.65
C ALA A 30 -1.54 3.99 -6.82
N ARG A 31 -0.37 3.87 -7.45
CA ARG A 31 0.38 2.62 -7.50
C ARG A 31 1.60 2.79 -6.63
N VAL A 32 1.72 1.91 -5.65
CA VAL A 32 2.79 1.97 -4.66
C VAL A 32 3.56 0.66 -4.65
N GLU A 33 4.87 0.77 -4.43
CA GLU A 33 5.73 -0.39 -4.27
C GLU A 33 5.44 -1.06 -2.92
N ASP A 34 5.64 -2.37 -2.82
CA ASP A 34 5.51 -3.05 -1.54
C ASP A 34 6.60 -2.60 -0.54
N GLY A 35 6.22 -2.45 0.73
CA GLY A 35 7.13 -2.02 1.79
C GLY A 35 7.37 -0.51 1.86
N ILE A 36 6.50 0.30 1.24
CA ILE A 36 6.59 1.76 1.33
C ILE A 36 5.49 2.34 2.23
N ILE A 37 5.67 3.61 2.59
CA ILE A 37 4.63 4.40 3.27
C ILE A 37 3.75 5.01 2.20
N VAL A 38 2.44 4.83 2.33
CA VAL A 38 1.45 5.46 1.45
C VAL A 38 1.17 6.88 1.92
N ASP A 39 1.33 7.85 1.01
CA ASP A 39 1.08 9.27 1.29
C ASP A 39 0.33 9.85 0.09
N ALA A 40 -0.92 10.22 0.31
CA ALA A 40 -1.70 10.91 -0.69
C ALA A 40 -1.32 12.36 -0.51
N SER A 41 -0.37 12.84 -1.31
CA SER A 41 0.04 14.24 -1.33
C SER A 41 -1.10 15.13 -1.87
N HIS A 42 -2.20 15.21 -1.12
CA HIS A 42 -3.41 15.93 -1.42
C HIS A 42 -3.56 17.06 -0.39
N ASP A 43 -3.17 18.25 -0.81
CA ASP A 43 -3.34 19.47 -0.01
C ASP A 43 -4.74 20.04 -0.26
N CYS A 44 -5.69 19.76 0.65
CA CYS A 44 -7.03 20.34 0.56
C CYS A 44 -7.08 21.70 1.30
N GLU A 45 -7.49 22.75 0.61
CA GLU A 45 -7.54 24.12 1.16
C GLU A 45 -8.55 24.29 2.31
N GLU A 46 -9.47 23.33 2.53
CA GLU A 46 -10.45 23.36 3.64
C GLU A 46 -9.86 22.97 5.01
N GLY A 47 -8.52 22.95 5.15
CA GLY A 47 -7.86 23.13 6.45
C GLY A 47 -8.01 21.98 7.43
N GLY A 48 -8.37 20.79 6.97
CA GLY A 48 -8.27 19.57 7.75
C GLY A 48 -7.53 18.54 6.93
N GLY A 49 -6.45 17.97 7.48
CA GLY A 49 -6.00 16.64 7.07
C GLY A 49 -7.12 15.64 7.37
N GLY A 50 -8.19 15.70 6.57
CA GLY A 50 -9.37 14.88 6.70
C GLY A 50 -8.94 13.49 6.30
N GLN A 51 -8.62 12.68 7.32
CA GLN A 51 -8.26 11.27 7.29
C GLN A 51 -8.42 10.70 5.88
N ILE A 52 -7.35 10.80 5.09
CA ILE A 52 -7.35 10.17 3.78
C ILE A 52 -7.38 8.67 4.07
N GLY A 53 -8.44 8.03 3.59
CA GLY A 53 -8.59 6.59 3.63
C GLY A 53 -8.14 6.02 2.31
N TRP A 54 -7.58 4.82 2.37
CA TRP A 54 -7.08 4.10 1.22
C TRP A 54 -7.69 2.70 1.18
N ASP A 55 -8.22 2.33 0.03
CA ASP A 55 -8.66 0.99 -0.31
C ASP A 55 -7.55 0.34 -1.16
N GLY A 56 -6.67 -0.44 -0.54
CA GLY A 56 -5.49 -0.99 -1.18
C GLY A 56 -5.63 -2.44 -1.59
N ARG A 57 -5.15 -2.76 -2.79
CA ARG A 57 -5.06 -4.13 -3.32
C ARG A 57 -3.64 -4.45 -3.75
N ALA A 58 -3.02 -5.42 -3.09
CA ALA A 58 -1.77 -6.03 -3.50
C ALA A 58 -2.05 -7.20 -4.45
N GLU A 59 -1.27 -7.31 -5.52
CA GLU A 59 -1.33 -8.46 -6.43
C GLU A 59 0.07 -8.93 -6.83
N CYS A 60 0.31 -10.24 -6.74
CA CYS A 60 1.49 -10.88 -7.30
C CYS A 60 1.22 -11.29 -8.75
N GLY A 61 1.93 -10.67 -9.70
CA GLY A 61 1.78 -10.97 -11.12
C GLY A 61 2.28 -12.35 -11.55
N GLU A 62 3.02 -13.06 -10.69
CA GLU A 62 3.60 -14.37 -11.00
C GLU A 62 2.69 -15.54 -10.60
N CYS A 63 2.15 -15.53 -9.38
CA CYS A 63 1.29 -16.60 -8.88
C CYS A 63 -0.21 -16.24 -8.86
N GLY A 64 -0.56 -14.98 -9.12
CA GLY A 64 -1.94 -14.49 -9.08
C GLY A 64 -2.51 -14.32 -7.67
N TRP A 65 -1.66 -14.30 -6.64
CA TRP A 65 -2.06 -13.99 -5.27
C TRP A 65 -2.53 -12.54 -5.14
N THR A 66 -3.56 -12.30 -4.33
CA THR A 66 -4.16 -10.97 -4.12
C THR A 66 -4.47 -10.74 -2.64
N LEU A 67 -4.32 -9.51 -2.17
CA LEU A 67 -4.66 -9.07 -0.82
C LEU A 67 -5.35 -7.71 -0.89
N ASP A 68 -6.53 -7.60 -0.30
CA ASP A 68 -7.31 -6.36 -0.21
C ASP A 68 -7.30 -5.88 1.25
N VAL A 69 -6.83 -4.66 1.50
CA VAL A 69 -6.66 -4.06 2.85
C VAL A 69 -6.95 -2.56 2.78
N ASP A 70 -7.73 -2.08 3.73
CA ASP A 70 -7.95 -0.65 3.95
C ASP A 70 -6.87 -0.09 4.89
N PHE A 71 -6.26 1.05 4.55
CA PHE A 71 -5.25 1.71 5.39
C PHE A 71 -5.45 3.23 5.47
N ALA A 72 -4.84 3.84 6.49
CA ALA A 72 -4.86 5.29 6.65
C ALA A 72 -3.68 5.94 5.94
N ASP A 73 -3.79 7.23 5.68
CA ASP A 73 -2.67 8.03 5.19
C ASP A 73 -1.47 8.00 6.15
N GLY A 74 -0.29 7.78 5.59
CA GLY A 74 0.95 7.61 6.35
C GLY A 74 1.17 6.20 6.92
N ASP A 75 0.27 5.24 6.66
CA ASP A 75 0.52 3.85 7.04
C ASP A 75 1.58 3.19 6.16
N HIS A 76 2.29 2.25 6.77
CA HIS A 76 3.23 1.38 6.08
C HIS A 76 2.47 0.18 5.51
N VAL A 77 2.59 -0.05 4.20
CA VAL A 77 1.93 -1.18 3.52
C VAL A 77 2.96 -2.24 3.14
N GLU A 78 2.71 -3.47 3.60
CA GLU A 78 3.56 -4.63 3.34
C GLU A 78 2.64 -5.85 3.13
N ALA A 79 2.74 -6.46 1.97
CA ALA A 79 1.95 -7.63 1.59
C ALA A 79 2.47 -8.92 2.25
N ASP A 80 3.71 -8.88 2.77
CA ASP A 80 4.45 -10.03 3.33
C ASP A 80 4.36 -11.29 2.45
N HIS A 81 4.24 -11.09 1.14
CA HIS A 81 4.05 -12.16 0.17
C HIS A 81 5.38 -12.64 -0.39
N ASP A 82 5.81 -13.82 0.04
CA ASP A 82 6.92 -14.56 -0.58
C ASP A 82 6.37 -15.45 -1.69
N CYS A 83 6.60 -15.04 -2.94
CA CYS A 83 6.26 -15.85 -4.11
C CYS A 83 7.39 -16.86 -4.37
N ASP A 84 7.20 -18.09 -3.93
CA ASP A 84 8.12 -19.19 -4.23
C ASP A 84 7.73 -19.81 -5.58
N THR A 85 8.07 -19.14 -6.68
CA THR A 85 7.85 -19.63 -8.06
C THR A 85 8.93 -20.66 -8.48
N ASP A 86 9.46 -21.45 -7.54
CA ASP A 86 10.28 -22.63 -7.84
C ASP A 86 9.35 -23.85 -7.96
N GLN A 87 8.66 -23.98 -9.10
CA GLN A 87 7.85 -25.16 -9.44
C GLN A 87 8.22 -25.69 -10.83
#